data_AF-A0A8T6TY88-F1
#
_entry.id   AF-A0A8T6TY88-F1
#
_cell.length_a   1.000
_cell.length_b   1.000
_cell.length_c   1.000
_cell.angle_alpha   90.00
_cell.angle_beta   90.00
_cell.angle_gamma   90.00
#
_symmetry.space_group_name_H-M   'P 1'
#
loop_
_entity.id
_entity.type
_entity.pdbx_description
1 polymer ?
#
loop_
_entity_poly.entity_id
_entity_poly.type
_entity_poly.pdbx_seq_one_letter_code
_entity_poly.pdbx_strand_id
1 'polypeptide(L)'
;MLSFEIIKLDIHQSYFVGKVIFRDDEYTINIQDQRRGKVLKLPFAIESKKEHMIVRLTGPSDIYVEDYLAYYGKSEWLEIDSDEIAYFLADHQDQFDTLEIMD
;
A
#
# COMPACT_ATOMS: atom_id res chain seq x y z
N MET A 1 13.76 3.47 -2.21
CA MET A 1 12.82 2.34 -2.16
C MET A 1 12.54 2.03 -0.70
N LEU A 2 11.27 2.06 -0.32
CA LEU A 2 10.79 1.59 0.98
C LEU A 2 10.19 0.20 0.76
N SER A 3 10.50 -0.76 1.62
CA SER A 3 9.99 -2.12 1.53
C SER A 3 9.40 -2.51 2.88
N PHE A 4 8.14 -2.92 2.85
CA PHE A 4 7.32 -3.28 4.00
C PHE A 4 6.97 -4.76 3.89
N GLU A 5 7.09 -5.49 5.00
CA GLU A 5 6.57 -6.86 5.11
C GLU A 5 5.09 -6.79 5.47
N ILE A 6 4.23 -7.48 4.71
CA ILE A 6 2.80 -7.58 4.99
C ILE A 6 2.59 -8.75 5.95
N ILE A 7 2.16 -8.44 7.18
CA ILE A 7 1.86 -9.46 8.21
C ILE A 7 0.45 -10.02 8.01
N LYS A 8 -0.49 -9.15 7.67
CA LYS A 8 -1.87 -9.51 7.37
C LYS A 8 -2.59 -8.40 6.63
N LEU A 9 -3.62 -8.75 5.88
CA LEU A 9 -4.49 -7.82 5.19
C LEU A 9 -5.92 -8.37 5.17
N ASP A 10 -6.76 -7.85 6.06
CA ASP A 10 -8.14 -8.30 6.25
C ASP A 10 -9.10 -7.47 5.37
N ILE A 11 -9.97 -8.13 4.60
CA ILE A 11 -11.01 -7.46 3.80
C ILE A 11 -12.22 -7.06 4.65
N HIS A 12 -12.68 -5.82 4.48
CA HIS A 12 -13.84 -5.23 5.13
C HIS A 12 -14.77 -4.58 4.10
N GLN A 13 -15.72 -5.37 3.57
CA GLN A 13 -16.67 -4.93 2.53
C GLN A 13 -15.97 -4.36 1.27
N SER A 14 -15.59 -3.08 1.29
CA SER A 14 -15.00 -2.34 0.17
C SER A 14 -13.58 -1.85 0.41
N TYR A 15 -12.95 -2.19 1.54
CA TYR A 15 -11.58 -1.76 1.87
C TYR A 15 -10.83 -2.89 2.59
N PHE A 16 -9.52 -2.76 2.69
CA PHE A 16 -8.64 -3.67 3.40
C PHE A 16 -7.95 -2.94 4.55
N VAL A 17 -7.85 -3.59 5.70
CA VAL A 17 -7.04 -3.13 6.84
C VAL A 17 -6.10 -4.22 7.27
N GLY A 18 -4.86 -3.85 7.53
CA GLY A 18 -3.81 -4.81 7.80
C GLY A 18 -2.75 -4.28 8.72
N LYS A 19 -1.68 -5.08 8.83
CA LYS A 19 -0.45 -4.73 9.53
C LYS A 19 0.74 -4.97 8.63
N VAL A 20 1.67 -4.03 8.65
CA VAL A 20 2.95 -4.13 7.96
C VAL A 20 4.10 -3.88 8.93
N ILE A 21 5.25 -4.53 8.71
CA ILE A 21 6.50 -4.23 9.42
C ILE A 21 7.40 -3.42 8.51
N PHE A 22 7.98 -2.36 9.05
CA PHE A 22 9.04 -1.59 8.41
C PHE A 22 10.10 -1.22 9.44
N ARG A 23 11.33 -1.70 9.24
CA ARG A 23 12.48 -1.45 10.15
C ARG A 23 12.15 -1.77 11.61
N ASP A 24 11.59 -2.95 11.84
CA ASP A 24 11.17 -3.46 13.16
C ASP A 24 9.97 -2.74 13.80
N ASP A 25 9.42 -1.69 13.17
CA ASP A 25 8.20 -1.03 13.60
C ASP A 25 6.96 -1.60 12.90
N GLU A 26 5.89 -1.82 13.66
CA GLU A 26 4.58 -2.21 13.12
C GLU A 26 3.72 -0.99 12.81
N TYR A 27 3.17 -0.96 11.59
CA TYR A 27 2.24 0.07 11.14
C TYR A 27 0.91 -0.54 10.70
N THR A 28 -0.17 0.19 10.91
CA THR A 28 -1.46 -0.12 10.28
C THR A 28 -1.42 0.30 8.82
N ILE A 29 -1.92 -0.57 7.94
CA ILE A 29 -2.14 -0.27 6.52
C ILE A 29 -3.64 -0.24 6.23
N ASN A 30 -4.07 0.72 5.42
CA ASN A 30 -5.42 0.81 4.87
C ASN A 30 -5.35 0.94 3.36
N ILE A 31 -6.04 0.05 2.65
CA ILE A 31 -6.13 0.05 1.18
C ILE A 31 -7.60 0.12 0.79
N GLN A 32 -7.98 1.07 -0.07
CA GLN A 32 -9.37 1.25 -0.51
C GLN A 32 -9.46 1.71 -1.96
N ASP A 33 -10.67 1.68 -2.51
CA ASP A 33 -11.00 2.26 -3.80
C ASP A 33 -10.87 3.80 -3.78
N GLN A 34 -10.61 4.38 -4.95
CA GLN A 34 -10.40 5.81 -5.11
C GLN A 34 -11.70 6.58 -4.89
N ARG A 35 -11.74 7.47 -3.89
CA ARG A 35 -12.87 8.41 -3.71
C ARG A 35 -12.59 9.81 -4.26
N ARG A 36 -11.33 10.26 -4.19
CA ARG A 36 -10.91 11.62 -4.57
C ARG A 36 -9.61 11.61 -5.38
N GLY A 37 -9.29 10.48 -6.01
CA GLY A 37 -8.06 10.24 -6.76
C GLY A 37 -7.14 9.23 -6.07
N LYS A 38 -5.99 8.99 -6.71
CA LYS A 38 -4.96 8.06 -6.25
C LYS A 38 -4.13 8.68 -5.11
N VAL A 39 -4.12 8.05 -3.95
CA VAL A 39 -3.48 8.60 -2.74
C VAL A 39 -2.48 7.61 -2.17
N LEU A 40 -1.30 8.12 -1.83
CA LEU A 40 -0.34 7.49 -0.93
C LEU A 40 -0.07 8.43 0.25
N LYS A 41 -0.22 7.93 1.47
CA LYS A 41 0.33 8.56 2.67
C LYS A 41 1.10 7.56 3.51
N LEU A 42 2.17 8.03 4.14
CA LEU A 42 3.08 7.19 4.90
C LEU A 42 2.99 7.51 6.40
N PRO A 43 3.27 6.53 7.29
CA PRO A 43 3.29 6.77 8.73
C PRO A 43 4.47 7.64 9.19
N PHE A 44 5.36 8.01 8.27
CA PHE A 44 6.51 8.89 8.46
C PHE A 44 6.67 9.80 7.24
N ALA A 45 7.34 10.93 7.40
CA ALA A 45 7.67 11.79 6.28
C ALA A 45 8.87 11.23 5.52
N ILE A 46 8.81 11.28 4.19
CA ILE A 46 9.96 11.06 3.30
C ILE A 46 10.34 12.34 2.57
N GLU A 47 11.63 12.49 2.30
CA GLU A 47 12.15 13.48 1.37
C GLU A 47 12.10 12.91 -0.05
N SER A 48 11.01 13.15 -0.77
CA SER A 48 10.94 12.90 -2.22
C SER A 48 10.74 14.22 -2.97
N LYS A 49 11.35 14.31 -4.16
CA LYS A 49 11.11 15.40 -5.12
C LYS A 49 9.97 15.11 -6.08
N LYS A 50 9.47 13.86 -6.13
CA LYS A 50 8.38 13.47 -7.00
C LYS A 50 7.05 13.58 -6.27
N GLU A 51 6.06 14.03 -7.02
CA GLU A 51 4.67 14.11 -6.54
C GLU A 51 3.98 12.74 -6.57
N HIS A 52 4.46 11.82 -7.41
CA HIS A 52 3.88 10.48 -7.58
C HIS A 52 4.95 9.42 -7.32
N MET A 53 4.54 8.33 -6.69
CA MET A 53 5.37 7.19 -6.38
C MET A 53 4.76 5.91 -6.95
N ILE A 54 5.61 4.97 -7.34
CA ILE A 54 5.16 3.63 -7.70
C ILE A 54 4.93 2.87 -6.40
N VAL A 55 3.72 2.33 -6.25
CA VAL A 55 3.35 1.44 -5.15
C VAL A 55 3.10 0.07 -5.73
N ARG A 56 3.83 -0.94 -5.24
CA ARG A 56 3.76 -2.31 -5.74
C ARG A 56 3.53 -3.26 -4.58
N LEU A 57 2.54 -4.14 -4.71
CA LEU A 57 2.40 -5.31 -3.85
C LEU A 57 2.90 -6.53 -4.62
N THR A 58 3.69 -7.36 -3.96
CA THR A 58 4.22 -8.61 -4.51
C THR A 58 3.95 -9.76 -3.55
N GLY A 59 3.93 -10.97 -4.09
CA GLY A 59 3.86 -12.18 -3.29
C GLY A 59 4.41 -13.39 -4.04
N PRO A 60 4.19 -14.61 -3.51
CA PRO A 60 4.75 -15.83 -4.08
C PRO A 60 4.28 -16.08 -5.52
N SER A 61 5.06 -16.86 -6.28
CA SER A 61 4.75 -17.21 -7.68
C SER A 61 4.68 -16.02 -8.65
N ASP A 62 5.49 -15.00 -8.40
CA ASP A 62 5.62 -13.79 -9.24
C ASP A 62 4.31 -13.00 -9.40
N ILE A 63 3.34 -13.16 -8.48
CA ILE A 63 2.14 -12.33 -8.46
C ILE A 63 2.50 -10.92 -8.00
N TYR A 64 2.05 -9.92 -8.74
CA TYR A 64 2.20 -8.53 -8.36
C TYR A 64 1.07 -7.67 -8.89
N VAL A 65 0.81 -6.56 -8.20
CA VAL A 65 0.01 -5.44 -8.68
C VAL A 65 0.76 -4.15 -8.39
N GLU A 66 0.72 -3.20 -9.32
CA GLU A 66 1.37 -1.91 -9.15
C GLU A 66 0.51 -0.76 -9.67
N ASP A 67 0.67 0.41 -9.06
CA ASP A 67 0.02 1.64 -9.48
C ASP A 67 0.87 2.87 -9.13
N TYR A 68 0.61 3.99 -9.81
CA TYR A 68 1.25 5.28 -9.58
C TYR A 68 0.34 6.16 -8.72
N LEU A 69 0.75 6.41 -7.48
CA LEU A 69 -0.05 7.14 -6.49
C LEU A 69 0.57 8.49 -6.14
N ALA A 70 -0.26 9.52 -5.99
CA ALA A 70 0.21 10.82 -5.53
C ALA A 70 0.56 10.77 -4.03
N TYR A 71 1.77 11.21 -3.67
CA TYR A 71 2.21 11.23 -2.28
C TYR A 71 1.71 12.50 -1.57
N TYR A 72 0.85 12.31 -0.58
CA TYR A 72 0.22 13.39 0.20
C TYR A 72 0.87 13.64 1.57
N GLY A 73 2.03 13.04 1.82
CA GLY A 73 2.77 13.26 3.06
C GLY A 73 2.48 12.25 4.15
N LYS A 74 2.61 12.72 5.40
CA LYS A 74 2.52 11.89 6.60
C LYS A 74 1.06 11.71 7.07
N SER A 75 0.73 10.50 7.49
CA SER A 75 -0.49 10.10 8.21
C SER A 75 -0.13 9.27 9.44
N GLU A 76 -1.12 8.86 10.22
CA GLU A 76 -0.92 7.87 11.29
C GLU A 76 -0.69 6.46 10.70
N TRP A 77 -1.40 6.15 9.61
CA TRP A 77 -1.35 4.85 8.95
C TRP A 77 -0.60 4.94 7.63
N LEU A 78 -0.27 3.80 7.05
CA LEU A 78 0.01 3.71 5.63
C LEU A 78 -1.33 3.68 4.87
N GLU A 79 -1.60 4.71 4.08
CA GLU A 79 -2.87 4.85 3.34
C GLU A 79 -2.62 4.71 1.84
N ILE A 80 -3.38 3.83 1.18
CA ILE A 80 -3.38 3.59 -0.26
C ILE A 80 -4.83 3.70 -0.77
N ASP A 81 -5.09 4.69 -1.63
CA ASP A 81 -6.33 4.76 -2.40
C ASP A 81 -6.00 4.46 -3.86
N SER A 82 -6.45 3.30 -4.37
CA SER A 82 -6.19 2.83 -5.74
C SER A 82 -7.18 1.74 -6.11
N ASP A 83 -7.99 1.98 -7.14
CA ASP A 83 -8.91 1.01 -7.73
C ASP A 83 -8.14 -0.22 -8.24
N GLU A 84 -7.03 0.00 -8.94
CA GLU A 84 -6.21 -1.06 -9.50
C GLU A 84 -5.67 -2.00 -8.42
N ILE A 85 -5.13 -1.45 -7.33
CA ILE A 85 -4.62 -2.26 -6.21
C ILE A 85 -5.79 -2.90 -5.43
N ALA A 86 -6.81 -2.12 -5.07
CA ALA A 86 -7.91 -2.61 -4.23
C ALA A 86 -8.71 -3.73 -4.91
N TYR A 87 -9.01 -3.58 -6.20
CA TYR A 87 -9.75 -4.60 -6.94
C TYR A 87 -8.91 -5.85 -7.19
N PHE A 88 -7.61 -5.69 -7.49
CA PHE A 88 -6.74 -6.85 -7.65
C PHE A 88 -6.60 -7.66 -6.36
N LEU A 89 -6.49 -6.97 -5.21
CA LEU A 89 -6.44 -7.62 -3.90
C LEU A 89 -7.73 -8.38 -3.56
N ALA A 90 -8.88 -7.88 -4.01
CA ALA A 90 -10.16 -8.57 -3.79
C ALA A 90 -10.20 -9.94 -4.49
N ASP A 91 -9.58 -10.06 -5.67
CA ASP A 91 -9.51 -11.32 -6.42
C ASP A 91 -8.36 -12.24 -5.96
N HIS A 92 -7.36 -11.70 -5.25
CA HIS A 92 -6.12 -12.39 -4.88
C HIS A 92 -5.80 -12.24 -3.39
N GLN A 93 -6.82 -12.35 -2.55
CA GLN A 93 -6.69 -12.19 -1.10
C GLN A 93 -5.66 -13.17 -0.52
N ASP A 94 -4.88 -12.70 0.46
CA ASP A 94 -3.85 -13.46 1.19
C ASP A 94 -2.66 -13.93 0.33
N GLN A 95 -2.51 -13.44 -0.90
CA GLN A 95 -1.40 -13.82 -1.80
C GLN A 95 -0.21 -12.86 -1.76
N PHE A 96 -0.26 -11.79 -0.97
CA PHE A 96 0.77 -10.75 -0.95
C PHE A 96 1.52 -10.71 0.39
N ASP A 97 2.84 -10.67 0.32
CA ASP A 97 3.73 -10.66 1.48
C ASP A 97 4.61 -9.41 1.57
N THR A 98 4.71 -8.63 0.48
CA THR A 98 5.62 -7.49 0.40
C THR A 98 4.94 -6.31 -0.27
N LEU A 99 5.11 -5.12 0.30
CA LEU A 99 4.74 -3.84 -0.28
C LEU A 99 5.99 -2.99 -0.49
N GLU A 100 6.18 -2.49 -1.71
CA GLU A 100 7.28 -1.61 -2.07
C GLU A 100 6.77 -0.23 -2.54
N ILE A 101 7.50 0.82 -2.13
CA ILE A 101 7.27 2.20 -2.58
C ILE A 101 8.57 2.72 -3.21
N MET A 102 8.49 3.08 -4.48
CA MET A 102 9.62 3.52 -5.29
C MET A 102 9.39 4.94 -5.80
N ASP A 103 10.44 5.76 -5.70
CA ASP A 103 10.48 7.11 -6.25
C ASP A 103 10.69 7.06 -7.75
#